data_AF-A0A2D7X361-F1
#
_entry.id   AF-A0A2D7X361-F1
#
_cell.length_a   1.000
_cell.length_b   1.000
_cell.length_c   1.000
_cell.angle_alpha   90.00
_cell.angle_beta   90.00
_cell.angle_gamma   90.00
#
_symmetry.space_group_name_H-M   'P 1'
#
loop_
_entity.id
_entity.type
_entity.pdbx_description
1 polymer ?
#
loop_
_entity_poly.entity_id
_entity_poly.type
_entity_poly.pdbx_seq_one_letter_code
_entity_poly.pdbx_strand_id
1 'polypeptide(L)'
;MDDWLIVAIVIGVIIGFLRALGPTGIAVVSLIAIGWFYLQSDSQQESTSSSGADPIKIEIGSGEHFVTASKLNVRLAPNNDGKITNVLDRGQRVEVFETKGNWARISEYYDGEVEQLSGEVARWVYGKYLSTEKHQTETLTNLGDPIFAAISSSDDFEAHQDVFVSASKTLINNGRCQLSDFQEVGGWVKSVINHKLEPVYFTYCGGMTNDNRIYLNVENGETFK
;
A
#
# COMPACT_ATOMS: atom_id res chain seq x y z
N MET A 1 -40.07 -15.54 11.29
CA MET A 1 -40.22 -15.67 9.82
C MET A 1 -38.85 -16.06 9.35
N ASP A 2 -38.63 -17.37 9.37
CA ASP A 2 -37.34 -18.01 9.62
C ASP A 2 -36.90 -18.76 8.36
N ASP A 3 -35.73 -18.39 7.85
CA ASP A 3 -35.10 -18.96 6.65
C ASP A 3 -34.47 -20.33 6.92
N TRP A 4 -35.32 -21.32 7.21
CA TRP A 4 -34.97 -22.72 7.48
C TRP A 4 -35.31 -23.67 6.31
N LEU A 5 -35.28 -23.19 5.05
CA LEU A 5 -35.85 -23.96 3.93
C LEU A 5 -34.96 -24.19 2.68
N ILE A 6 -33.63 -24.06 2.76
CA ILE A 6 -32.77 -24.30 1.58
C ILE A 6 -31.74 -25.45 1.74
N VAL A 7 -31.56 -26.06 2.92
CA VAL A 7 -30.50 -27.08 3.12
C VAL A 7 -31.02 -28.54 3.16
N ALA A 8 -32.29 -28.80 2.86
CA ALA A 8 -32.90 -30.13 3.01
C ALA A 8 -32.99 -31.00 1.74
N ILE A 9 -32.04 -30.89 0.81
CA ILE A 9 -31.94 -31.84 -0.31
C ILE A 9 -30.46 -32.16 -0.52
N VAL A 10 -30.05 -33.34 -0.07
CA VAL A 10 -28.92 -34.19 -0.52
C VAL A 10 -28.37 -34.97 0.69
N ILE A 11 -28.50 -36.30 0.62
CA ILE A 11 -28.04 -37.37 1.52
C ILE A 11 -29.14 -37.94 2.43
N GLY A 12 -30.00 -38.76 1.82
CA GLY A 12 -30.68 -39.86 2.49
C GLY A 12 -30.24 -41.18 1.86
N VAL A 13 -29.50 -42.02 2.61
CA VAL A 13 -29.28 -43.46 2.32
C VAL A 13 -28.96 -44.19 3.64
N ILE A 14 -29.92 -44.97 4.14
CA ILE A 14 -29.82 -46.30 4.82
C ILE A 14 -28.89 -46.35 6.07
N ILE A 15 -29.35 -46.69 7.28
CA ILE A 15 -29.66 -48.06 7.73
C ILE A 15 -30.59 -47.97 8.96
N GLY A 16 -31.74 -48.63 8.87
CA GLY A 16 -32.48 -49.11 10.03
C GLY A 16 -32.27 -50.61 10.17
N PHE A 17 -31.86 -51.09 11.35
CA PHE A 17 -32.09 -52.48 11.76
C PHE A 17 -32.23 -52.61 13.28
N LEU A 18 -33.49 -52.76 13.67
CA LEU A 18 -34.08 -53.48 14.79
C LEU A 18 -33.17 -54.50 15.53
N ARG A 19 -33.09 -54.42 16.87
CA ARG A 19 -33.78 -55.33 17.82
C ARG A 19 -33.32 -55.14 19.28
N ALA A 20 -34.30 -55.25 20.16
CA ALA A 20 -34.21 -55.28 21.62
C ALA A 20 -33.36 -56.46 22.14
N LEU A 21 -32.78 -56.31 23.34
CA LEU A 21 -32.80 -57.28 24.45
C LEU A 21 -32.13 -56.66 25.71
N GLY A 22 -32.73 -56.96 26.86
CA GLY A 22 -32.42 -56.39 28.17
C GLY A 22 -31.25 -57.04 28.92
N PRO A 23 -31.19 -56.85 30.25
CA PRO A 23 -29.94 -56.81 31.01
C PRO A 23 -29.57 -58.18 31.56
N THR A 24 -28.34 -58.64 31.30
CA THR A 24 -27.46 -59.51 32.14
C THR A 24 -26.51 -60.31 31.24
N GLY A 25 -25.21 -60.33 31.55
CA GLY A 25 -24.24 -61.28 30.99
C GLY A 25 -22.92 -60.65 30.53
N ILE A 26 -21.85 -60.92 31.29
CA ILE A 26 -20.49 -60.40 31.16
C ILE A 26 -19.73 -61.11 30.03
N ALA A 27 -18.95 -60.38 29.22
CA ALA A 27 -17.82 -60.92 28.47
C ALA A 27 -16.66 -59.90 28.36
N VAL A 28 -15.70 -60.14 29.23
CA VAL A 28 -14.25 -59.84 29.29
C VAL A 28 -13.57 -59.36 27.98
N VAL A 29 -13.00 -58.15 28.09
CA VAL A 29 -11.66 -57.65 27.66
C VAL A 29 -11.23 -57.81 26.19
N SER A 30 -11.02 -56.67 25.54
CA SER A 30 -9.82 -56.47 24.72
C SER A 30 -9.25 -55.07 25.00
N LEU A 31 -8.19 -55.03 25.81
CA LEU A 31 -7.37 -53.84 26.06
C LEU A 31 -6.42 -53.67 24.89
N ILE A 32 -6.52 -52.57 24.15
CA ILE A 32 -5.40 -52.03 23.37
C ILE A 32 -5.27 -50.55 23.69
N ALA A 33 -4.10 -50.24 24.25
CA ALA A 33 -3.39 -48.97 24.26
C ALA A 33 -4.12 -47.72 24.77
N ILE A 34 -3.95 -47.51 26.08
CA ILE A 34 -3.28 -46.32 26.64
C ILE A 34 -3.47 -45.03 25.84
N GLY A 35 -4.24 -44.13 26.44
CA GLY A 35 -3.72 -42.78 26.64
C GLY A 35 -4.58 -41.66 26.11
N TRP A 36 -5.73 -41.39 26.75
CA TRP A 36 -6.18 -40.01 26.92
C TRP A 36 -6.59 -39.82 28.38
N PHE A 37 -5.54 -39.63 29.17
CA PHE A 37 -5.57 -38.97 30.47
C PHE A 37 -6.37 -37.67 30.34
N TYR A 38 -7.23 -37.46 31.32
CA TYR A 38 -8.03 -36.28 31.52
C TYR A 38 -7.24 -34.97 31.37
N LEU A 39 -8.01 -33.93 31.09
CA LEU A 39 -7.99 -32.62 31.75
C LEU A 39 -7.63 -31.42 30.88
N GLN A 40 -8.52 -30.43 31.01
CA GLN A 40 -8.29 -29.00 30.95
C GLN A 40 -8.12 -28.37 29.57
N SER A 41 -9.26 -27.88 29.07
CA SER A 41 -9.33 -26.72 28.19
C SER A 41 -8.70 -25.51 28.89
N ASP A 42 -7.54 -25.07 28.43
CA ASP A 42 -7.06 -23.71 28.62
C ASP A 42 -6.77 -23.10 27.25
N SER A 43 -7.26 -21.88 27.10
CA SER A 43 -7.21 -21.07 25.89
C SER A 43 -5.80 -20.50 25.70
N GLN A 44 -5.16 -20.84 24.59
CA GLN A 44 -4.06 -20.05 24.03
C GLN A 44 -4.25 -20.01 22.50
N GLN A 45 -4.56 -18.82 21.98
CA GLN A 45 -4.42 -18.52 20.56
C GLN A 45 -2.93 -18.43 20.25
N GLU A 46 -2.41 -19.48 19.63
CA GLU A 46 -1.08 -19.45 19.02
C GLU A 46 -1.23 -18.96 17.57
N SER A 47 -0.65 -17.80 17.31
CA SER A 47 -0.53 -17.19 15.98
C SER A 47 0.42 -18.02 15.13
N THR A 48 -0.11 -18.94 14.32
CA THR A 48 0.65 -19.59 13.25
C THR A 48 0.58 -18.73 11.99
N SER A 49 1.66 -18.01 11.75
CA SER A 49 2.04 -17.42 10.47
C SER A 49 2.14 -18.51 9.39
N SER A 50 1.24 -18.48 8.40
CA SER A 50 1.36 -19.24 7.16
C SER A 50 1.48 -18.27 5.99
N SER A 51 2.71 -18.18 5.50
CA SER A 51 3.13 -17.51 4.27
C SER A 51 2.43 -18.11 3.05
N GLY A 52 1.78 -17.24 2.28
CA GLY A 52 1.25 -17.50 0.95
C GLY A 52 0.97 -16.16 0.29
N ALA A 53 1.98 -15.55 -0.32
CA ALA A 53 1.88 -14.25 -0.98
C ALA A 53 1.08 -14.36 -2.29
N ASP A 54 -0.23 -14.17 -2.18
CA ASP A 54 -1.08 -13.71 -3.28
C ASP A 54 -0.60 -12.29 -3.69
N PRO A 55 -0.43 -11.96 -4.98
CA PRO A 55 -0.05 -10.60 -5.39
C PRO A 55 -1.09 -9.62 -4.86
N ILE A 56 -0.61 -8.60 -4.12
CA ILE A 56 -1.42 -7.58 -3.46
C ILE A 56 -2.36 -6.93 -4.49
N LYS A 57 -3.62 -7.37 -4.49
CA LYS A 57 -4.71 -6.67 -5.18
C LYS A 57 -5.01 -5.43 -4.35
N ILE A 58 -4.58 -4.26 -4.84
CA ILE A 58 -4.89 -2.98 -4.21
C ILE A 58 -6.39 -2.73 -4.39
N GLU A 59 -7.20 -3.04 -3.37
CA GLU A 59 -8.62 -2.72 -3.34
C GLU A 59 -8.78 -1.23 -3.03
N ILE A 60 -8.76 -0.37 -4.06
CA ILE A 60 -9.11 1.04 -3.88
C ILE A 60 -10.62 1.15 -3.80
N GLY A 61 -11.12 1.56 -2.63
CA GLY A 61 -12.54 1.80 -2.42
C GLY A 61 -13.04 2.94 -3.30
N SER A 62 -14.33 2.95 -3.61
CA SER A 62 -14.98 4.15 -4.15
C SER A 62 -15.03 5.26 -3.08
N GLY A 63 -14.98 6.51 -3.50
CA GLY A 63 -15.11 7.67 -2.63
C GLY A 63 -13.92 8.63 -2.70
N GLU A 64 -13.82 9.50 -1.69
CA GLU A 64 -12.82 10.56 -1.65
C GLU A 64 -11.41 10.01 -1.43
N HIS A 65 -10.48 10.45 -2.27
CA HIS A 65 -9.07 10.13 -2.19
C HIS A 65 -8.21 11.37 -2.44
N PHE A 66 -6.95 11.28 -2.06
CA PHE A 66 -5.92 12.30 -2.24
C PHE A 66 -4.75 11.73 -3.03
N VAL A 67 -4.20 12.55 -3.94
CA VAL A 67 -3.04 12.19 -4.76
C VAL A 67 -1.77 12.17 -3.91
N THR A 68 -1.02 11.07 -3.93
CA THR A 68 0.24 10.91 -3.18
C THR A 68 1.49 11.15 -4.04
N ALA A 69 1.37 11.06 -5.36
CA ALA A 69 2.46 11.37 -6.30
C ALA A 69 2.64 12.88 -6.48
N SER A 70 3.88 13.33 -6.71
CA SER A 70 4.18 14.74 -7.04
C SER A 70 3.41 15.20 -8.29
N LYS A 71 3.35 14.34 -9.31
CA LYS A 71 2.60 14.53 -10.56
C LYS A 71 1.95 13.20 -10.94
N LEU A 72 0.65 13.20 -11.18
CA LEU A 72 -0.13 12.02 -11.54
C LEU A 72 -0.89 12.26 -12.85
N ASN A 73 -0.53 11.52 -13.90
CA ASN A 73 -1.18 11.63 -15.20
C ASN A 73 -2.63 11.12 -15.15
N VAL A 74 -3.54 11.90 -15.73
CA VAL A 74 -4.94 11.54 -15.98
C VAL A 74 -5.08 11.10 -17.43
N ARG A 75 -5.66 9.92 -17.64
CA ARG A 75 -5.79 9.28 -18.96
C ARG A 75 -7.24 9.00 -19.32
N LEU A 76 -7.53 8.86 -20.61
CA LEU A 76 -8.87 8.52 -21.12
C LEU A 76 -9.19 7.03 -21.14
N ALA A 77 -8.22 6.18 -20.79
CA ALA A 77 -8.41 4.73 -20.69
C ALA A 77 -7.57 4.16 -19.51
N PRO A 78 -8.02 3.06 -18.88
CA PRO A 78 -7.32 2.40 -17.77
C PRO A 78 -6.14 1.53 -18.27
N ASN A 79 -5.23 2.12 -19.04
CA ASN A 79 -4.03 1.47 -19.54
C ASN A 79 -2.93 2.50 -19.87
N ASN A 80 -1.71 2.01 -20.13
CA ASN A 80 -0.55 2.87 -20.39
C ASN A 80 -0.61 3.62 -21.73
N ASP A 81 -1.45 3.15 -22.67
CA ASP A 81 -1.62 3.71 -24.01
C ASP A 81 -2.75 4.76 -24.07
N GLY A 82 -3.52 4.91 -22.98
CA GLY A 82 -4.59 5.89 -22.89
C GLY A 82 -4.04 7.32 -23.02
N LYS A 83 -4.67 8.12 -23.89
CA LYS A 83 -4.35 9.54 -24.11
C LYS A 83 -4.34 10.28 -22.77
N ILE A 84 -3.25 10.98 -22.48
CA ILE A 84 -3.13 11.85 -21.29
C ILE A 84 -3.85 13.16 -21.58
N THR A 85 -4.72 13.59 -20.66
CA THR A 85 -5.50 14.84 -20.79
C THR A 85 -5.16 15.88 -19.74
N ASN A 86 -4.67 15.45 -18.59
CA ASN A 86 -4.36 16.34 -17.47
C ASN A 86 -3.30 15.70 -16.56
N VAL A 87 -2.76 16.50 -15.63
CA VAL A 87 -1.86 16.06 -14.57
C VAL A 87 -2.42 16.57 -13.24
N LEU A 88 -2.53 15.68 -12.25
CA LEU A 88 -2.87 16.03 -10.89
C LEU A 88 -1.62 16.22 -10.04
N ASP A 89 -1.67 17.21 -9.17
CA ASP A 89 -0.63 17.51 -8.20
C ASP A 89 -0.87 16.75 -6.89
N ARG A 90 0.21 16.52 -6.13
CA ARG A 90 0.12 15.93 -4.79
C ARG A 90 -0.90 16.69 -3.92
N GLY A 91 -1.65 15.93 -3.14
CA GLY A 91 -2.64 16.44 -2.20
C GLY A 91 -3.94 16.87 -2.86
N GLN A 92 -4.04 16.90 -4.20
CA GLN A 92 -5.31 17.14 -4.87
C GLN A 92 -6.31 16.05 -4.52
N ARG A 93 -7.53 16.50 -4.23
CA ARG A 93 -8.67 15.65 -3.93
C ARG A 93 -9.28 15.13 -5.22
N VAL A 94 -9.53 13.83 -5.28
CA VAL A 94 -10.29 13.18 -6.35
C VAL A 94 -11.42 12.33 -5.77
N GLU A 95 -12.45 12.13 -6.56
CA GLU A 95 -13.53 11.20 -6.25
C GLU A 95 -13.37 9.94 -7.11
N VAL A 96 -13.18 8.79 -6.48
CA VAL A 96 -13.05 7.50 -7.16
C VAL A 96 -14.43 6.88 -7.31
N PHE A 97 -14.84 6.62 -8.55
CA PHE A 97 -16.13 5.99 -8.86
C PHE A 97 -16.02 4.47 -8.91
N GLU A 98 -14.95 3.96 -9.51
CA GLU A 98 -14.70 2.51 -9.64
C GLU A 98 -13.22 2.23 -9.87
N THR A 99 -12.85 0.96 -9.76
CA THR A 99 -11.53 0.44 -10.10
C THR A 99 -11.60 -0.58 -11.21
N LYS A 100 -10.61 -0.55 -12.11
CA LYS A 100 -10.37 -1.56 -13.15
C LYS A 100 -8.90 -1.93 -13.16
N GLY A 101 -8.58 -3.08 -12.57
CA GLY A 101 -7.18 -3.47 -12.33
C GLY A 101 -6.48 -2.44 -11.43
N ASN A 102 -5.36 -1.90 -11.90
CA ASN A 102 -4.59 -0.90 -11.16
C ASN A 102 -5.03 0.55 -11.40
N TRP A 103 -6.18 0.76 -12.06
CA TRP A 103 -6.66 2.09 -12.43
C TRP A 103 -7.93 2.44 -11.67
N ALA A 104 -8.01 3.70 -11.25
CA ALA A 104 -9.17 4.29 -10.61
C ALA A 104 -9.83 5.28 -11.58
N ARG A 105 -11.15 5.20 -11.76
CA ARG A 105 -11.93 6.15 -12.54
C ARG A 105 -12.29 7.34 -11.67
N ILE A 106 -11.99 8.55 -12.15
CA ILE A 106 -12.16 9.80 -11.40
C ILE A 106 -13.12 10.80 -12.07
N SER A 107 -13.87 10.36 -13.08
CA SER A 107 -14.99 11.11 -13.66
C SER A 107 -16.10 10.16 -14.06
N GLU A 108 -17.31 10.68 -14.22
CA GLU A 108 -18.34 9.99 -15.01
C GLU A 108 -17.86 9.70 -16.44
N TYR A 109 -18.55 8.76 -17.09
CA TYR A 109 -18.40 8.56 -18.53
C TYR A 109 -19.02 9.74 -19.29
N TYR A 110 -18.38 10.17 -20.36
CA TYR A 110 -18.83 11.26 -21.22
C TYR A 110 -18.46 10.99 -22.68
N ASP A 111 -19.06 11.75 -23.60
CA ASP A 111 -18.81 11.63 -25.03
C ASP A 111 -17.35 11.97 -25.37
N GLY A 112 -16.64 11.02 -25.98
CA GLY A 112 -15.25 11.14 -26.38
C GLY A 112 -15.00 12.11 -27.54
N GLU A 113 -16.03 12.58 -28.24
CA GLU A 113 -15.87 13.52 -29.36
C GLU A 113 -15.13 14.79 -28.94
N VAL A 114 -15.34 15.27 -27.71
CA VAL A 114 -14.64 16.45 -27.15
C VAL A 114 -13.13 16.20 -26.97
N GLU A 115 -12.73 14.94 -26.88
CA GLU A 115 -11.35 14.49 -26.79
C GLU A 115 -10.79 13.99 -28.13
N GLN A 116 -11.57 14.13 -29.22
CA GLN A 116 -11.27 13.61 -30.57
C GLN A 116 -11.17 12.07 -30.60
N LEU A 117 -11.99 11.39 -29.79
CA LEU A 117 -12.13 9.95 -29.76
C LEU A 117 -13.58 9.57 -30.06
N SER A 118 -13.81 8.37 -30.59
CA SER A 118 -15.16 7.85 -30.82
C SER A 118 -15.64 7.06 -29.62
N GLY A 119 -16.93 7.19 -29.28
CA GLY A 119 -17.56 6.47 -28.16
C GLY A 119 -17.38 7.16 -26.81
N GLU A 120 -17.83 6.51 -25.74
CA GLU A 120 -17.75 7.06 -24.39
C GLU A 120 -16.36 6.86 -23.77
N VAL A 121 -15.88 7.89 -23.06
CA VAL A 121 -14.60 7.89 -22.35
C VAL A 121 -14.80 8.32 -20.90
N ALA A 122 -13.80 8.08 -20.06
CA ALA A 122 -13.76 8.62 -18.70
C ALA A 122 -12.31 8.93 -18.31
N ARG A 123 -12.11 9.66 -17.22
CA ARG A 123 -10.78 9.98 -16.70
C ARG A 123 -10.32 8.93 -15.71
N TRP A 124 -9.10 8.46 -15.91
CA TRP A 124 -8.47 7.38 -15.15
C TRP A 124 -7.12 7.81 -14.62
N VAL A 125 -6.79 7.36 -13.40
CA VAL A 125 -5.48 7.54 -12.79
C VAL A 125 -4.97 6.21 -12.25
N TYR A 126 -3.65 6.08 -12.12
CA TYR A 126 -3.07 4.86 -11.57
C TYR A 126 -3.29 4.84 -10.06
N GLY A 127 -4.00 3.81 -9.61
CA GLY A 127 -4.57 3.73 -8.27
C GLY A 127 -3.54 3.76 -7.14
N LYS A 128 -2.35 3.18 -7.34
CA LYS A 128 -1.29 3.15 -6.31
C LYS A 128 -0.87 4.54 -5.78
N TYR A 129 -1.25 5.61 -6.48
CA TYR A 129 -0.96 7.00 -6.11
C TYR A 129 -2.16 7.71 -5.47
N LEU A 130 -3.15 6.96 -4.99
CA LEU A 130 -4.31 7.47 -4.26
C LEU A 130 -4.28 6.98 -2.82
N SER A 131 -4.71 7.83 -1.90
CA SER A 131 -4.88 7.51 -0.47
C SER A 131 -6.19 8.09 0.05
N THR A 132 -6.89 7.37 0.93
CA THR A 132 -8.05 7.90 1.66
C THR A 132 -7.64 8.87 2.77
N GLU A 133 -6.36 8.88 3.14
CA GLU A 133 -5.82 9.81 4.12
C GLU A 133 -5.37 11.10 3.41
N LYS A 134 -5.92 12.22 3.87
CA LYS A 134 -5.40 13.54 3.48
C LYS A 134 -4.02 13.67 4.12
N HIS A 135 -2.94 13.62 3.34
CA HIS A 135 -1.55 13.79 3.79
C HIS A 135 -1.22 15.17 4.43
N GLN A 136 -2.23 15.92 4.91
CA GLN A 136 -2.03 17.05 5.83
C GLN A 136 -1.71 16.62 7.27
N THR A 137 -1.69 15.30 7.57
CA THR A 137 -1.11 14.82 8.82
C THR A 137 0.42 15.01 8.83
N GLU A 138 1.09 15.03 7.67
CA GLU A 138 2.54 15.20 7.62
C GLU A 138 2.99 16.60 8.05
N THR A 139 2.28 17.68 7.70
CA THR A 139 2.69 19.04 8.12
C THR A 139 2.63 19.26 9.64
N LEU A 140 1.72 18.60 10.36
CA LEU A 140 1.63 18.67 11.82
C LEU A 140 2.60 17.71 12.53
N THR A 141 2.92 16.57 11.91
CA THR A 141 3.90 15.61 12.45
C THR A 141 5.33 16.08 12.21
N ASN A 142 5.56 16.80 11.10
CA ASN A 142 6.88 17.28 10.68
C ASN A 142 7.42 18.45 11.51
N LEU A 143 6.57 19.23 12.20
CA LEU A 143 7.04 20.35 13.03
C LEU A 143 7.84 19.87 14.27
N GLY A 144 7.62 18.62 14.70
CA GLY A 144 8.36 17.98 15.79
C GLY A 144 9.42 16.98 15.35
N ASP A 145 9.54 16.70 14.06
CA ASP A 145 10.49 15.72 13.52
C ASP A 145 11.86 16.38 13.29
N PRO A 146 12.94 15.94 13.97
CA PRO A 146 14.27 16.51 13.79
C PRO A 146 14.74 16.49 12.34
N ILE A 147 14.28 15.54 11.52
CA ILE A 147 14.69 15.48 10.12
C ILE A 147 14.15 16.65 9.32
N PHE A 148 12.93 17.12 9.61
CA PHE A 148 12.30 18.22 8.89
C PHE A 148 13.13 19.50 9.08
N ALA A 149 13.55 19.78 10.32
CA ALA A 149 14.42 20.91 10.61
C ALA A 149 15.82 20.75 9.99
N ALA A 150 16.37 19.53 9.94
CA ALA A 150 17.68 19.28 9.35
C ALA A 150 17.72 19.51 7.84
N ILE A 151 16.58 19.35 7.15
CA ILE A 151 16.50 19.48 5.69
C ILE A 151 15.71 20.70 5.22
N SER A 152 15.21 21.54 6.12
CA SER A 152 14.35 22.69 5.76
C SER A 152 15.06 23.73 4.89
N SER A 153 16.39 23.70 4.85
CA SER A 153 17.23 24.56 4.01
C SER A 153 17.55 23.96 2.64
N SER A 154 16.88 22.87 2.25
CA SER A 154 17.08 22.23 0.94
C SER A 154 16.66 23.16 -0.19
N ASP A 155 17.31 23.03 -1.34
CA ASP A 155 16.88 23.67 -2.57
C ASP A 155 15.51 23.14 -2.98
N ASP A 156 14.61 24.05 -3.39
CA ASP A 156 13.25 23.72 -3.81
C ASP A 156 12.47 22.90 -2.75
N PHE A 157 12.76 23.08 -1.46
CA PHE A 157 12.18 22.31 -0.35
C PHE A 157 10.65 22.28 -0.37
N GLU A 158 9.98 23.43 -0.54
CA GLU A 158 8.52 23.49 -0.55
C GLU A 158 7.92 22.67 -1.71
N ALA A 159 8.61 22.57 -2.85
CA ALA A 159 8.16 21.79 -4.01
C ALA A 159 8.41 20.28 -3.85
N HIS A 160 9.36 19.89 -3.01
CA HIS A 160 9.87 18.52 -2.90
C HIS A 160 9.92 17.98 -1.47
N GLN A 161 9.20 18.62 -0.54
CA GLN A 161 9.26 18.36 0.89
C GLN A 161 9.15 16.87 1.21
N ASP A 162 8.10 16.21 0.71
CA ASP A 162 7.80 14.84 1.15
C ASP A 162 8.81 13.83 0.61
N VAL A 163 9.35 14.05 -0.60
CA VAL A 163 10.39 13.17 -1.16
C VAL A 163 11.73 13.39 -0.46
N PHE A 164 12.04 14.62 -0.08
CA PHE A 164 13.20 14.92 0.75
C PHE A 164 13.10 14.29 2.14
N VAL A 165 11.96 14.45 2.83
CA VAL A 165 11.71 13.82 4.14
C VAL A 165 11.80 12.29 4.03
N SER A 166 11.13 11.70 3.03
CA SER A 166 11.10 10.25 2.82
C SER A 166 12.48 9.68 2.51
N ALA A 167 13.22 10.30 1.58
CA ALA A 167 14.57 9.87 1.22
C ALA A 167 15.53 10.01 2.41
N SER A 168 15.48 11.12 3.13
CA SER A 168 16.31 11.35 4.30
C SER A 168 16.04 10.35 5.43
N LYS A 169 14.76 10.07 5.74
CA LYS A 169 14.38 9.02 6.69
C LYS A 169 14.88 7.65 6.26
N THR A 170 14.73 7.31 4.98
CA THR A 170 15.19 6.03 4.42
C THR A 170 16.70 5.86 4.58
N LEU A 171 17.46 6.91 4.25
CA LEU A 171 18.91 6.93 4.38
C LEU A 171 19.41 6.91 5.82
N ILE A 172 18.65 7.46 6.77
CA ILE A 172 18.97 7.34 8.20
C ILE A 172 18.67 5.93 8.71
N ASN A 173 17.48 5.40 8.39
CA ASN A 173 17.04 4.10 8.85
C ASN A 173 17.90 2.95 8.30
N ASN A 174 18.47 3.10 7.10
CA ASN A 174 19.39 2.11 6.53
C ASN A 174 20.86 2.32 6.98
N GLY A 175 21.14 3.32 7.82
CA GLY A 175 22.47 3.62 8.34
C GLY A 175 23.43 4.24 7.31
N ARG A 176 22.95 4.67 6.14
CA ARG A 176 23.78 5.35 5.13
C ARG A 176 24.09 6.78 5.55
N CYS A 177 23.15 7.45 6.20
CA CYS A 177 23.29 8.82 6.68
C CYS A 177 22.94 8.91 8.17
N GLN A 178 23.44 9.95 8.81
CA GLN A 178 23.03 10.37 10.15
C GLN A 178 22.24 11.67 10.03
N LEU A 179 21.47 12.00 11.07
CA LEU A 179 20.79 13.30 11.14
C LEU A 179 21.78 14.47 11.00
N SER A 180 22.98 14.33 11.59
CA SER A 180 24.03 15.34 11.52
C SER A 180 24.54 15.59 10.10
N ASP A 181 24.54 14.57 9.23
CA ASP A 181 24.95 14.71 7.84
C ASP A 181 24.03 15.72 7.12
N PHE A 182 22.71 15.58 7.33
CA PHE A 182 21.74 16.52 6.78
C PHE A 182 21.85 17.92 7.39
N GLN A 183 22.11 18.02 8.69
CA GLN A 183 22.29 19.31 9.38
C GLN A 183 23.54 20.06 8.88
N GLU A 184 24.63 19.34 8.58
CA GLU A 184 25.88 19.94 8.10
C GLU A 184 25.74 20.48 6.68
N VAL A 185 25.03 19.75 5.81
CA VAL A 185 24.78 20.15 4.42
C VAL A 185 23.63 21.15 4.29
N GLY A 186 22.68 21.13 5.22
CA GLY A 186 21.41 21.85 5.12
C GLY A 186 20.36 21.12 4.28
N GLY A 187 20.48 19.80 4.13
CA GLY A 187 19.54 18.95 3.39
C GLY A 187 20.01 18.59 1.99
N TRP A 188 19.16 18.86 0.99
CA TRP A 188 19.32 18.47 -0.41
C TRP A 188 19.64 19.67 -1.30
N VAL A 189 20.71 19.56 -2.08
CA VAL A 189 21.22 20.62 -2.96
C VAL A 189 20.99 20.24 -4.42
N LYS A 190 20.50 21.17 -5.24
CA LYS A 190 20.17 20.92 -6.65
C LYS A 190 21.42 20.62 -7.47
N SER A 191 21.41 19.54 -8.25
CA SER A 191 22.52 19.17 -9.12
C SER A 191 22.52 20.03 -10.39
N VAL A 192 23.31 21.10 -10.39
CA VAL A 192 23.42 22.01 -11.54
C VAL A 192 24.58 21.70 -12.49
N ILE A 193 25.34 20.62 -12.25
CA ILE A 193 26.51 20.26 -13.08
C ILE A 193 26.31 18.91 -13.77
N ASN A 194 26.13 17.84 -12.99
CA ASN A 194 26.11 16.47 -13.52
C ASN A 194 24.73 16.04 -14.04
N HIS A 195 23.66 16.66 -13.57
CA HIS A 195 22.27 16.30 -13.89
C HIS A 195 21.41 17.53 -14.23
N LYS A 196 21.94 18.44 -15.06
CA LYS A 196 21.36 19.77 -15.32
C LYS A 196 19.90 19.79 -15.77
N LEU A 197 19.47 18.76 -16.49
CA LEU A 197 18.14 18.67 -17.09
C LEU A 197 17.22 17.72 -16.34
N GLU A 198 17.73 17.06 -15.30
CA GLU A 198 16.99 16.10 -14.50
C GLU A 198 16.68 16.73 -13.15
N PRO A 199 15.56 16.35 -12.51
CA PRO A 199 15.20 16.84 -11.19
C PRO A 199 15.99 16.06 -10.14
N VAL A 200 17.32 16.24 -10.16
CA VAL A 200 18.26 15.52 -9.30
C VAL A 200 18.87 16.48 -8.30
N TYR A 201 18.86 16.05 -7.05
CA TYR A 201 19.46 16.73 -5.91
C TYR A 201 20.53 15.83 -5.31
N PHE A 202 21.40 16.39 -4.47
CA PHE A 202 22.41 15.62 -3.77
C PHE A 202 22.60 16.10 -2.34
N THR A 203 23.13 15.20 -1.52
CA THR A 203 23.62 15.50 -0.17
C THR A 203 24.93 14.75 0.06
N TYR A 204 25.54 14.91 1.23
CA TYR A 204 26.74 14.19 1.64
C TYR A 204 26.48 13.43 2.94
N CYS A 205 26.83 12.15 2.97
CA CYS A 205 26.68 11.32 4.16
C CYS A 205 27.99 10.66 4.55
N GLY A 206 28.54 11.03 5.70
CA GLY A 206 29.89 10.66 6.15
C GLY A 206 30.96 11.72 5.83
N GLY A 207 30.56 12.98 5.63
CA GLY A 207 31.44 14.14 5.37
C GLY A 207 31.46 14.60 3.90
N MET A 208 31.83 15.87 3.67
CA MET A 208 31.77 16.55 2.36
C MET A 208 32.86 16.12 1.35
N THR A 209 32.83 14.85 0.93
CA THR A 209 33.72 14.30 -0.11
C THR A 209 32.92 13.74 -1.28
N ASN A 210 33.51 13.65 -2.46
CA ASN A 210 32.84 13.08 -3.64
C ASN A 210 32.35 11.64 -3.40
N ASP A 211 33.09 10.83 -2.63
CA ASP A 211 32.73 9.43 -2.35
C ASP A 211 31.52 9.30 -1.42
N ASN A 212 31.25 10.34 -0.63
CA ASN A 212 30.13 10.41 0.30
C ASN A 212 28.89 11.08 -0.29
N ARG A 213 28.97 11.55 -1.54
CA ARG A 213 27.84 12.17 -2.22
C ARG A 213 26.78 11.13 -2.53
N ILE A 214 25.53 11.50 -2.30
CA ILE A 214 24.36 10.70 -2.63
C ILE A 214 23.41 11.59 -3.41
N TYR A 215 22.97 11.09 -4.55
CA TYR A 215 21.96 11.74 -5.39
C TYR A 215 20.56 11.22 -5.08
N LEU A 216 19.57 12.07 -5.31
CA LEU A 216 18.15 11.76 -5.23
C LEU A 216 17.48 12.31 -6.50
N ASN A 217 16.80 11.44 -7.24
CA ASN A 217 15.88 11.87 -8.28
C ASN A 217 14.49 12.09 -7.65
N VAL A 218 13.98 13.33 -7.67
CA VAL A 218 12.72 13.67 -6.98
C VAL A 218 11.45 13.29 -7.76
N GLU A 219 11.57 12.88 -9.02
CA GLU A 219 10.44 12.34 -9.79
C GLU A 219 10.09 10.91 -9.38
N ASN A 220 11.11 10.07 -9.19
CA ASN A 220 10.93 8.65 -8.86
C ASN A 220 11.25 8.30 -7.39
N GLY A 221 11.90 9.21 -6.65
CA GLY A 221 12.29 9.02 -5.25
C GLY A 221 13.51 8.11 -5.05
N GLU A 222 14.21 7.73 -6.11
CA GLU A 222 15.36 6.83 -6.04
C GLU A 222 16.62 7.57 -5.59
N THR A 223 17.37 6.95 -4.67
CA THR A 223 18.69 7.43 -4.24
C THR A 223 19.80 6.60 -4.88
N PHE A 224 20.87 7.26 -5.33
CA PHE A 224 21.99 6.63 -6.03
C PHE A 224 23.32 7.35 -5.76
N LYS A 225 24.44 6.78 -6.22
CA LYS A 225 25.78 7.39 -6.15
C LYS A 225 26.25 7.86 -7.52
#